data_AF-A0A957LTZ2-F1
#
_entry.id   AF-A0A957LTZ2-F1
#
_cell.length_a   1.000
_cell.length_b   1.000
_cell.length_c   1.000
_cell.angle_alpha   90.00
_cell.angle_beta   90.00
_cell.angle_gamma   90.00
#
_symmetry.space_group_name_H-M   'P 1'
#
loop_
_entity.id
_entity.type
_entity.pdbx_description
1 polymer ?
#
loop_
_entity_poly.entity_id
_entity_poly.type
_entity_poly.pdbx_seq_one_letter_code
_entity_poly.pdbx_strand_id
1 'polypeptide(L)'
;TGTSTPWTRVLLLLAALVQGAALLLTFSKGALFIAMPVMLATLWLGGFGLLRRQGRATRPLWALAGLAALLLLALLPFLGTARFQRIFDLSQGTGFLRLQLWRSAWQMALDHPLLGIGPDNFLYQYRSGYLLPTAWQEPNLNHPHNWLLDWWTRLGIPGLALGLWYWGAGLTVIGRGYRRARDNAAALCLGLLAASAAA
;
A
#
# COMPACT_ATOMS: atom_id res chain seq x y z
N THR A 1 -0.50 32.80 2.53
CA THR A 1 -1.05 31.43 2.52
C THR A 1 -2.37 31.45 1.78
N GLY A 2 -2.36 31.06 0.49
CA GLY A 2 -3.55 31.16 -0.36
C GLY A 2 -4.71 30.35 0.21
N THR A 3 -5.81 31.01 0.55
CA THR A 3 -7.05 30.36 0.92
C THR A 3 -7.52 29.54 -0.29
N SER A 4 -7.56 28.22 -0.15
CA SER A 4 -8.15 27.34 -1.17
C SER A 4 -9.55 27.87 -1.50
N THR A 5 -9.84 28.17 -2.77
CA THR A 5 -11.18 28.59 -3.18
C THR A 5 -12.18 27.47 -2.86
N PRO A 6 -13.47 27.77 -2.64
CA PRO A 6 -14.48 26.76 -2.36
C PRO A 6 -14.51 25.66 -3.43
N TRP A 7 -14.27 26.03 -4.70
CA TRP A 7 -14.13 25.10 -5.82
C TRP A 7 -12.99 24.12 -5.65
N THR A 8 -11.82 24.55 -5.17
CA THR A 8 -10.70 23.64 -4.91
C THR A 8 -11.08 22.56 -3.90
N ARG A 9 -11.81 22.91 -2.83
CA ARG A 9 -12.23 21.93 -1.81
C ARG A 9 -13.23 20.92 -2.36
N VAL A 10 -14.18 21.38 -3.18
CA VAL A 10 -15.15 20.51 -3.85
C VAL A 10 -14.44 19.54 -4.80
N LEU A 11 -13.51 20.03 -5.62
CA LEU A 11 -12.75 19.20 -6.55
C LEU A 11 -11.89 18.16 -5.82
N LEU A 12 -11.23 18.53 -4.73
CA LEU A 12 -10.46 17.59 -3.91
C LEU A 12 -11.35 16.52 -3.25
N LEU A 13 -12.53 16.91 -2.77
CA LEU A 13 -13.50 15.97 -2.21
C LEU A 13 -14.01 14.98 -3.27
N LEU A 14 -14.39 15.48 -4.44
CA LEU A 14 -14.82 14.65 -5.56
C LEU A 14 -13.71 13.68 -5.99
N ALA A 15 -12.47 14.16 -6.11
CA ALA A 15 -11.33 13.33 -6.45
C ALA A 15 -11.07 12.24 -5.39
N ALA A 16 -11.21 12.57 -4.11
CA ALA A 16 -11.09 11.59 -3.02
C ALA A 16 -12.22 10.56 -3.04
N LEU A 17 -13.46 10.97 -3.32
CA LEU A 17 -14.62 10.07 -3.44
C LEU A 17 -14.47 9.12 -4.63
N VAL A 18 -14.06 9.62 -5.79
CA VAL A 18 -13.81 8.80 -6.98
C VAL A 18 -12.68 7.79 -6.73
N GLN A 19 -11.58 8.22 -6.12
CA GLN A 19 -10.49 7.31 -5.75
C GLN A 19 -10.92 6.27 -4.72
N GLY A 20 -11.68 6.67 -3.70
CA GLY A 20 -12.23 5.77 -2.70
C GLY A 20 -13.18 4.73 -3.32
N ALA A 21 -14.08 5.17 -4.20
CA ALA A 21 -14.96 4.28 -4.94
C ALA A 21 -14.18 3.33 -5.84
N ALA A 22 -13.18 3.82 -6.59
CA ALA A 22 -12.32 2.99 -7.42
C ALA A 22 -11.60 1.91 -6.58
N LEU A 23 -11.00 2.30 -5.45
CA LEU A 23 -10.35 1.36 -4.51
C LEU A 23 -11.31 0.29 -4.00
N LEU A 24 -12.52 0.68 -3.56
CA LEU A 24 -13.55 -0.26 -3.12
C LEU A 24 -13.96 -1.23 -4.25
N LEU A 25 -14.15 -0.70 -5.45
CA LEU A 25 -14.57 -1.46 -6.62
C LEU A 25 -13.46 -2.31 -7.25
N THR A 26 -12.20 -2.17 -6.80
CA THR A 26 -11.12 -3.11 -7.18
C THR A 26 -11.27 -4.48 -6.52
N PHE A 27 -11.97 -4.56 -5.38
CA PHE A 27 -12.06 -5.78 -4.56
C PHE A 27 -10.70 -6.38 -4.19
N SER A 28 -9.63 -5.56 -4.14
CA SER A 28 -8.29 -6.00 -3.77
C SER A 28 -8.22 -6.27 -2.26
N LYS A 29 -8.02 -7.54 -1.88
CA LYS A 29 -7.89 -7.98 -0.48
C LYS A 29 -6.82 -7.19 0.27
N GLY A 30 -5.64 -7.04 -0.35
CA GLY A 30 -4.53 -6.29 0.21
C GLY A 30 -4.86 -4.81 0.38
N ALA A 31 -5.57 -4.21 -0.59
CA ALA A 31 -5.99 -2.83 -0.49
C ALA A 31 -7.01 -2.63 0.64
N LEU A 32 -8.02 -3.50 0.74
CA LEU A 32 -9.14 -3.34 1.66
C LEU A 32 -8.80 -3.69 3.11
N PHE A 33 -8.01 -4.74 3.36
CA PHE A 33 -7.73 -5.21 4.71
C PHE A 33 -6.42 -4.72 5.31
N ILE A 34 -5.48 -4.25 4.49
CA ILE A 34 -4.17 -3.81 4.96
C ILE A 34 -3.93 -2.36 4.57
N ALA A 35 -3.80 -2.07 3.28
CA ALA A 35 -3.37 -0.74 2.81
C ALA A 35 -4.31 0.38 3.27
N MET A 36 -5.62 0.21 3.08
CA MET A 36 -6.62 1.22 3.40
C MET A 36 -6.76 1.45 4.91
N PRO A 37 -6.87 0.41 5.77
CA PRO A 37 -6.81 0.59 7.22
C PRO A 37 -5.52 1.27 7.70
N VAL A 38 -4.36 0.88 7.17
CA VAL A 38 -3.06 1.49 7.55
C VAL A 38 -2.98 2.95 7.11
N MET A 39 -3.41 3.26 5.89
CA MET A 39 -3.50 4.63 5.36
C MET A 39 -4.41 5.49 6.24
N LEU A 40 -5.63 5.03 6.50
CA LEU A 40 -6.61 5.75 7.32
C LEU A 40 -6.13 5.93 8.76
N ALA A 41 -5.54 4.90 9.37
CA ALA A 41 -4.97 5.00 10.71
C ALA A 41 -3.84 6.03 10.77
N THR A 42 -2.95 6.03 9.77
CA THR A 42 -1.86 7.00 9.66
C THR A 42 -2.40 8.43 9.52
N LEU A 43 -3.36 8.65 8.62
CA LEU A 43 -4.03 9.94 8.44
C LEU A 43 -4.76 10.39 9.70
N TRP A 44 -5.45 9.49 10.38
CA TRP A 44 -6.22 9.81 11.58
C TRP A 44 -5.30 10.14 12.76
N LEU A 45 -4.32 9.29 13.08
CA LEU A 45 -3.38 9.50 14.18
C LEU A 45 -2.51 10.75 13.94
N GLY A 46 -1.96 10.88 12.74
CA GLY A 46 -1.17 12.05 12.37
C GLY A 46 -2.00 13.32 12.28
N GLY A 47 -3.21 13.25 11.71
CA GLY A 47 -4.13 14.38 11.64
C GLY A 47 -4.54 14.85 13.03
N PHE A 48 -4.82 13.92 13.94
CA PHE A 48 -5.17 14.21 15.33
C PHE A 48 -4.03 14.92 16.05
N GLY A 49 -2.81 14.38 15.93
CA GLY A 49 -1.61 15.03 16.47
C GLY A 49 -1.36 16.42 15.89
N LEU A 50 -1.53 16.57 14.57
CA LEU A 50 -1.32 17.84 13.88
C LEU A 50 -2.33 18.92 14.29
N LEU A 51 -3.63 18.58 14.35
CA LEU A 51 -4.67 19.51 14.77
C LEU A 51 -4.47 19.95 16.22
N ARG A 52 -4.14 19.02 17.13
CA ARG A 52 -3.84 19.38 18.53
C ARG A 52 -2.63 20.30 18.65
N ARG A 53 -1.54 20.03 17.92
CA ARG A 53 -0.35 20.89 17.90
C ARG A 53 -0.64 22.31 17.38
N GLN A 54 -1.64 22.45 16.52
CA GLN A 54 -2.08 23.74 15.97
C GLN A 54 -3.19 24.41 16.78
N GLY A 55 -3.63 23.82 17.90
CA GLY A 55 -4.75 24.33 18.70
C GLY A 55 -6.11 24.27 17.98
N ARG A 56 -6.23 23.45 16.93
CA ARG A 56 -7.46 23.30 16.14
C ARG A 56 -8.33 22.18 16.68
N ALA A 57 -9.65 22.31 16.50
CA ALA A 57 -10.62 21.30 16.91
C ALA A 57 -10.42 19.97 16.14
N THR A 58 -10.45 18.85 16.86
CA THR A 58 -10.35 17.49 16.28
C THR A 58 -11.71 16.91 15.86
N ARG A 59 -12.81 17.64 16.10
CA ARG A 59 -14.19 17.22 15.75
C ARG A 59 -14.34 16.76 14.29
N PRO A 60 -13.72 17.40 13.27
CA PRO A 60 -13.84 16.94 11.89
C PRO A 60 -13.27 15.53 11.67
N LEU A 61 -12.23 15.12 12.39
CA LEU A 61 -11.66 13.78 12.25
C LEU A 61 -12.63 12.71 12.76
N TRP A 62 -13.34 12.99 13.85
CA TRP A 62 -14.38 12.10 14.36
C TRP A 62 -15.60 12.06 13.44
N ALA A 63 -15.98 13.19 12.84
CA ALA A 63 -17.04 13.21 11.83
C ALA A 63 -16.65 12.37 10.59
N LEU A 64 -15.41 12.47 10.12
CA LEU A 64 -14.90 11.63 9.02
C LEU A 64 -14.84 10.15 9.39
N ALA A 65 -14.40 9.81 10.62
CA ALA A 65 -14.40 8.43 11.11
C ALA A 65 -15.83 7.86 11.20
N GLY A 66 -16.78 8.66 11.69
CA GLY A 66 -18.20 8.31 11.73
C GLY A 66 -18.78 8.10 10.33
N LEU A 67 -18.47 8.99 9.37
CA LEU A 67 -18.88 8.82 7.98
C LEU A 67 -18.28 7.55 7.36
N ALA A 68 -16.99 7.28 7.58
CA ALA A 68 -16.35 6.06 7.11
C ALA A 68 -17.01 4.80 7.70
N ALA A 69 -17.35 4.81 8.99
CA ALA A 69 -18.10 3.73 9.64
C ALA A 69 -19.49 3.55 9.03
N LEU A 70 -20.23 4.63 8.78
CA LEU A 70 -21.53 4.57 8.11
C LEU A 70 -21.43 4.00 6.69
N LEU A 71 -20.42 4.41 5.92
CA LEU A 71 -20.17 3.87 4.58
C LEU A 71 -19.82 2.38 4.63
N LEU A 72 -19.03 1.94 5.62
CA LEU A 72 -18.75 0.52 5.83
C LEU A 72 -20.02 -0.26 6.22
N LEU A 73 -20.87 0.31 7.07
CA LEU A 73 -22.17 -0.29 7.43
C LEU A 73 -23.11 -0.38 6.22
N ALA A 74 -23.08 0.60 5.32
CA ALA A 74 -23.84 0.55 4.07
C ALA A 74 -23.40 -0.61 3.13
N LEU A 75 -22.23 -1.21 3.36
CA LEU A 75 -21.77 -2.39 2.63
C LEU A 75 -22.34 -3.71 3.19
N LEU A 76 -22.93 -3.72 4.39
CA LEU A 76 -23.45 -4.94 5.03
C LEU A 76 -24.42 -5.76 4.15
N PRO A 77 -25.37 -5.17 3.40
CA PRO A 77 -26.28 -5.93 2.54
C PRO A 77 -25.56 -6.70 1.42
N PHE A 78 -24.36 -6.28 1.04
CA PHE A 78 -23.59 -6.89 -0.04
C PHE A 78 -22.69 -8.05 0.42
N LEU A 79 -22.55 -8.27 1.73
CA LEU A 79 -21.70 -9.33 2.29
C LEU A 79 -22.10 -10.74 1.81
N GLY A 80 -23.39 -10.96 1.55
CA GLY A 80 -23.90 -12.25 1.07
C GLY A 80 -23.63 -12.54 -0.42
N THR A 81 -23.09 -11.58 -1.18
CA THR A 81 -22.85 -11.77 -2.62
C THR A 81 -21.64 -12.67 -2.88
N ALA A 82 -21.70 -13.46 -3.96
CA ALA A 82 -20.57 -14.30 -4.41
C ALA A 82 -19.28 -13.49 -4.68
N ARG A 83 -19.40 -12.17 -4.91
CA ARG A 83 -18.26 -11.28 -5.08
C ARG A 83 -17.57 -10.99 -3.73
N PHE A 84 -18.35 -10.76 -2.67
CA PHE A 84 -17.82 -10.61 -1.30
C PHE A 84 -17.28 -11.92 -0.74
N GLN A 85 -17.91 -13.06 -1.01
CA GLN A 85 -17.40 -14.36 -0.55
C GLN A 85 -16.03 -14.70 -1.14
N ARG A 86 -15.77 -14.36 -2.42
CA ARG A 86 -14.46 -14.53 -3.07
C ARG A 86 -13.34 -13.70 -2.43
N ILE A 87 -13.67 -12.63 -1.72
CA ILE A 87 -12.69 -11.84 -0.94
C ILE A 87 -12.06 -12.71 0.16
N PHE A 88 -12.79 -13.67 0.73
CA PHE A 88 -12.33 -14.51 1.83
C PHE A 88 -11.74 -15.86 1.38
N ASP A 89 -11.84 -16.22 0.10
CA ASP A 89 -11.23 -17.44 -0.42
C ASP A 89 -9.73 -17.28 -0.63
N LEU A 90 -8.93 -17.83 0.29
CA LEU A 90 -7.46 -17.82 0.24
C LEU A 90 -6.86 -19.02 -0.50
N SER A 91 -7.71 -19.98 -0.90
CA SER A 91 -7.27 -21.24 -1.49
C SER A 91 -7.09 -21.16 -3.00
N GLN A 92 -7.67 -20.16 -3.65
CA GLN A 92 -7.61 -19.96 -5.10
C GLN A 92 -7.45 -18.48 -5.50
N GLY A 93 -7.16 -18.25 -6.79
CA GLY A 93 -7.06 -16.92 -7.39
C GLY A 93 -5.72 -16.22 -7.20
N THR A 94 -5.68 -14.93 -7.50
CA THR A 94 -4.45 -14.13 -7.60
C THR A 94 -3.65 -14.06 -6.31
N GLY A 95 -4.30 -14.09 -5.14
CA GLY A 95 -3.62 -14.11 -3.85
C GLY A 95 -2.83 -15.40 -3.62
N PHE A 96 -3.41 -16.55 -3.97
CA PHE A 96 -2.72 -17.83 -3.88
C PHE A 96 -1.51 -17.89 -4.82
N LEU A 97 -1.68 -17.47 -6.08
CA LEU A 97 -0.59 -17.43 -7.07
C LEU A 97 0.56 -16.51 -6.61
N ARG A 98 0.25 -15.35 -6.02
CA ARG A 98 1.26 -14.47 -5.41
C ARG A 98 2.03 -15.14 -4.27
N LEU A 99 1.38 -15.92 -3.42
CA LEU A 99 2.08 -16.66 -2.35
C LEU A 99 3.04 -17.70 -2.93
N GLN A 100 2.65 -18.42 -4.00
CA GLN A 100 3.56 -19.36 -4.68
C GLN A 100 4.73 -18.63 -5.34
N LEU A 101 4.46 -17.49 -5.98
CA LEU A 101 5.49 -16.63 -6.55
C LEU A 101 6.47 -16.13 -5.48
N TRP A 102 5.98 -15.75 -4.30
CA TRP A 102 6.83 -15.30 -3.19
C TRP A 102 7.68 -16.44 -2.64
N ARG A 103 7.16 -17.66 -2.55
CA ARG A 103 7.96 -18.84 -2.18
C ARG A 103 9.08 -19.09 -3.20
N SER A 104 8.76 -18.97 -4.47
CA SER A 104 9.71 -19.14 -5.59
C SER A 104 10.81 -18.08 -5.53
N ALA A 105 10.43 -16.81 -5.34
CA ALA A 105 11.36 -15.69 -5.21
C ALA A 105 12.19 -15.75 -3.94
N TRP A 106 11.61 -16.22 -2.84
CA TRP A 106 12.33 -16.45 -1.59
C TRP A 106 13.41 -17.53 -1.78
N GLN A 107 13.08 -18.65 -2.41
CA GLN A 107 14.06 -19.70 -2.70
C GLN A 107 15.16 -19.16 -3.63
N MET A 108 14.79 -18.43 -4.68
CA MET A 108 15.75 -17.80 -5.60
C MET A 108 16.70 -16.84 -4.87
N ALA A 109 16.19 -16.06 -3.93
CA ALA A 109 16.98 -15.18 -3.08
C ALA A 109 17.91 -15.96 -2.12
N LEU A 110 17.48 -17.10 -1.58
CA LEU A 110 18.32 -17.95 -0.75
C LEU A 110 19.43 -18.63 -1.55
N ASP A 111 19.18 -19.00 -2.80
CA ASP A 111 20.19 -19.61 -3.68
C ASP A 111 21.20 -18.58 -4.20
N HIS A 112 20.79 -17.32 -4.35
CA HIS A 112 21.63 -16.21 -4.84
C HIS A 112 21.65 -15.00 -3.88
N PRO A 113 22.09 -15.16 -2.62
CA PRO A 113 21.84 -14.15 -1.59
C PRO A 113 22.67 -12.88 -1.77
N LEU A 114 23.90 -12.98 -2.28
CA LEU A 114 24.85 -11.87 -2.29
C LEU A 114 24.66 -10.91 -3.45
N LEU A 115 24.51 -11.41 -4.67
CA LEU A 115 24.41 -10.58 -5.88
C LEU A 115 23.05 -10.70 -6.58
N GLY A 116 22.20 -11.61 -6.10
CA GLY A 116 21.00 -11.98 -6.82
C GLY A 116 21.31 -12.70 -8.12
N ILE A 117 20.27 -12.85 -8.93
CA ILE A 117 20.32 -13.39 -10.29
C ILE A 117 20.60 -12.31 -11.34
N GLY A 118 20.76 -11.05 -10.94
CA GLY A 118 20.98 -9.91 -11.82
C GLY A 118 19.69 -9.26 -12.34
N PRO A 119 19.76 -8.02 -12.84
CA PRO A 119 18.63 -7.31 -13.43
C PRO A 119 18.05 -8.06 -14.62
N ASP A 120 16.72 -8.02 -14.74
CA ASP A 120 15.95 -8.60 -15.86
C ASP A 120 16.04 -10.12 -16.04
N ASN A 121 16.70 -10.83 -15.12
CA ASN A 121 16.81 -12.30 -15.17
C ASN A 121 15.66 -13.05 -14.51
N PHE A 122 14.80 -12.37 -13.74
CA PHE A 122 13.77 -13.02 -12.92
C PHE A 122 12.83 -13.89 -13.74
N LEU A 123 12.36 -13.39 -14.89
CA LEU A 123 11.47 -14.15 -15.78
C LEU A 123 12.06 -15.50 -16.18
N TYR A 124 13.32 -15.49 -16.61
CA TYR A 124 14.01 -16.66 -17.13
C TYR A 124 14.22 -17.69 -16.02
N GLN A 125 14.77 -17.25 -14.89
CA GLN A 125 15.04 -18.13 -13.74
C GLN A 125 13.74 -18.66 -13.14
N TYR A 126 12.72 -17.81 -12.99
CA TYR A 126 11.42 -18.23 -12.50
C TYR A 126 10.84 -19.34 -13.37
N ARG A 127 10.84 -19.16 -14.69
CA ARG A 127 10.28 -20.14 -15.62
C ARG A 127 11.07 -21.45 -15.68
N SER A 128 12.39 -21.41 -15.57
CA SER A 128 13.26 -22.58 -15.79
C SER A 128 13.51 -23.42 -14.54
N GLY A 129 13.55 -22.80 -13.36
CA GLY A 129 14.01 -23.47 -12.13
C GLY A 129 13.14 -23.26 -10.91
N TYR A 130 12.35 -22.18 -10.87
CA TYR A 130 11.60 -21.82 -9.66
C TYR A 130 10.07 -21.84 -9.83
N LEU A 131 9.56 -22.23 -10.99
CA LEU A 131 8.12 -22.32 -11.23
C LEU A 131 7.54 -23.51 -10.47
N LEU A 132 6.81 -23.24 -9.39
CA LEU A 132 6.12 -24.28 -8.64
C LEU A 132 5.00 -24.91 -9.49
N PRO A 133 4.77 -26.24 -9.41
CA PRO A 133 3.70 -26.91 -10.14
C PRO A 133 2.32 -26.32 -9.87
N THR A 134 2.10 -25.78 -8.66
CA THR A 134 0.85 -25.10 -8.26
C THR A 134 0.68 -23.69 -8.84
N ALA A 135 1.72 -23.13 -9.47
CA ALA A 135 1.74 -21.80 -10.06
C ALA A 135 1.81 -21.80 -11.60
N TRP A 136 1.61 -22.96 -12.24
CA TRP A 136 1.75 -23.17 -13.69
C TRP A 136 0.92 -22.22 -14.55
N GLN A 137 -0.15 -21.63 -14.00
CA GLN A 137 -1.07 -20.72 -14.67
C GLN A 137 -0.42 -19.36 -15.02
N GLU A 138 0.60 -18.94 -14.28
CA GLU A 138 1.31 -17.68 -14.50
C GLU A 138 2.83 -17.91 -14.63
N PRO A 139 3.30 -18.58 -15.70
CA PRO A 139 4.72 -18.94 -15.84
C PRO A 139 5.60 -17.78 -16.31
N ASN A 140 5.00 -16.71 -16.83
CA ASN A 140 5.72 -15.61 -17.48
C ASN A 140 5.77 -14.34 -16.60
N LEU A 141 5.96 -14.50 -15.29
CA LEU A 141 6.12 -13.39 -14.36
C LEU A 141 7.57 -12.92 -14.31
N ASN A 142 7.79 -11.63 -14.47
CA ASN A 142 9.13 -11.01 -14.55
C ASN A 142 9.58 -10.33 -13.24
N HIS A 143 8.77 -10.37 -12.19
CA HIS A 143 9.09 -9.84 -10.85
C HIS A 143 8.13 -10.46 -9.81
N PRO A 144 8.51 -10.50 -8.52
CA PRO A 144 7.75 -11.22 -7.51
C PRO A 144 6.52 -10.46 -6.94
N HIS A 145 6.17 -9.29 -7.48
CA HIS A 145 5.13 -8.42 -6.92
C HIS A 145 5.31 -8.09 -5.41
N ASN A 146 6.56 -8.12 -4.95
CA ASN A 146 6.97 -7.71 -3.61
C ASN A 146 8.32 -7.03 -3.77
N TRP A 147 8.38 -5.74 -3.48
CA TRP A 147 9.58 -4.94 -3.77
C TRP A 147 10.80 -5.41 -2.96
N LEU A 148 10.63 -5.93 -1.74
CA LEU A 148 11.74 -6.47 -0.95
C LEU A 148 12.34 -7.70 -1.64
N LEU A 149 11.48 -8.64 -2.06
CA LEU A 149 11.92 -9.82 -2.80
C LEU A 149 12.50 -9.44 -4.17
N ASP A 150 11.94 -8.44 -4.84
CA ASP A 150 12.42 -7.99 -6.14
C ASP A 150 13.84 -7.42 -6.04
N TRP A 151 14.09 -6.56 -5.06
CA TRP A 151 15.43 -6.01 -4.81
C TRP A 151 16.42 -7.10 -4.40
N TRP A 152 16.00 -8.02 -3.52
CA TRP A 152 16.89 -9.09 -3.08
C TRP A 152 17.21 -10.07 -4.22
N THR A 153 16.21 -10.53 -4.97
CA THR A 153 16.43 -11.46 -6.09
C THR A 153 17.25 -10.83 -7.21
N ARG A 154 17.05 -9.55 -7.54
CA ARG A 154 17.77 -8.89 -8.65
C ARG A 154 19.18 -8.43 -8.30
N LEU A 155 19.39 -7.96 -7.07
CA LEU A 155 20.61 -7.23 -6.68
C LEU A 155 21.28 -7.79 -5.42
N GLY A 156 20.74 -8.86 -4.84
CA GLY A 156 21.25 -9.46 -3.61
C GLY A 156 21.04 -8.59 -2.36
N ILE A 157 21.68 -9.01 -1.27
CA ILE A 157 21.68 -8.30 0.01
C ILE A 157 22.15 -6.84 -0.12
N PRO A 158 23.22 -6.50 -0.89
CA PRO A 158 23.65 -5.10 -1.06
C PRO A 158 22.55 -4.23 -1.68
N GLY A 159 21.87 -4.74 -2.71
CA GLY A 159 20.74 -4.05 -3.30
C GLY A 159 19.60 -3.88 -2.32
N LEU A 160 19.17 -4.96 -1.65
CA LEU A 160 18.12 -4.89 -0.62
C LEU A 160 18.45 -3.85 0.46
N ALA A 161 19.69 -3.83 0.95
CA ALA A 161 20.14 -2.84 1.94
C ALA A 161 20.04 -1.40 1.42
N LEU A 162 20.45 -1.17 0.16
CA LEU A 162 20.31 0.14 -0.49
C LEU A 162 18.84 0.56 -0.64
N GLY A 163 17.96 -0.36 -1.02
CA GLY A 163 16.53 -0.12 -1.14
C GLY A 163 15.88 0.24 0.19
N LEU A 164 16.19 -0.52 1.25
CA LEU A 164 15.75 -0.24 2.62
C LEU A 164 16.27 1.11 3.11
N TRP A 165 17.54 1.43 2.86
CA TRP A 165 18.12 2.72 3.20
C TRP A 165 17.43 3.87 2.46
N TYR A 166 17.23 3.76 1.16
CA TYR A 166 16.57 4.78 0.34
C TYR A 166 15.15 5.05 0.85
N TRP A 167 14.38 3.98 1.10
CA TRP A 167 13.02 4.10 1.61
C TRP A 167 13.00 4.71 3.02
N GLY A 168 13.86 4.24 3.92
CA GLY A 168 13.97 4.76 5.29
C GLY A 168 14.45 6.22 5.34
N ALA A 169 15.37 6.62 4.46
CA ALA A 169 15.83 8.00 4.31
C ALA A 169 14.67 8.91 3.86
N GLY A 170 13.90 8.48 2.85
CA GLY A 170 12.70 9.18 2.40
C GLY A 170 11.69 9.39 3.53
N LEU A 171 11.34 8.31 4.25
CA LEU A 171 10.45 8.38 5.41
C LEU A 171 10.98 9.30 6.52
N THR A 172 12.29 9.31 6.74
CA THR A 172 12.93 10.20 7.72
C THR A 172 12.78 11.67 7.32
N VAL A 173 13.01 12.00 6.04
CA VAL A 173 12.84 13.36 5.52
C VAL A 173 11.39 13.81 5.64
N ILE A 174 10.45 12.99 5.17
CA ILE A 174 9.01 13.29 5.22
C ILE A 174 8.54 13.42 6.69
N GLY A 175 8.98 12.52 7.57
CA GLY A 175 8.65 12.55 8.99
C GLY A 175 9.21 13.78 9.72
N ARG A 176 10.43 14.20 9.38
CA ARG A 176 10.99 15.48 9.87
C ARG A 176 10.20 16.68 9.33
N GLY A 177 9.80 16.64 8.07
CA GLY A 177 8.92 17.63 7.44
C GLY A 177 7.59 17.75 8.18
N TYR A 178 6.91 16.63 8.43
CA TYR A 178 5.67 16.59 9.21
C TYR A 178 5.81 17.18 10.62
N ARG A 179 6.94 16.92 11.31
CA ARG A 179 7.17 17.45 12.67
C ARG A 179 7.49 18.95 12.71
N ARG A 180 8.11 19.50 11.67
CA ARG A 180 8.58 20.90 11.64
C ARG A 180 7.63 21.84 10.91
N ALA A 181 6.95 21.36 9.89
CA ALA A 181 6.03 22.16 9.09
C ALA A 181 4.73 22.48 9.84
N ARG A 182 4.01 23.49 9.37
CA ARG A 182 2.63 23.80 9.78
C ARG A 182 1.70 23.82 8.57
N ASP A 183 0.41 23.87 8.86
CA ASP A 183 -0.67 23.99 7.86
C ASP A 183 -0.55 22.96 6.72
N ASN A 184 -0.69 23.41 5.47
CA ASN A 184 -0.78 22.55 4.29
C ASN A 184 0.48 21.70 4.05
N ALA A 185 1.67 22.22 4.40
CA ALA A 185 2.91 21.49 4.22
C ALA A 185 3.00 20.26 5.17
N ALA A 186 2.52 20.41 6.40
CA ALA A 186 2.43 19.29 7.34
C ALA A 186 1.37 18.27 6.90
N ALA A 187 0.24 18.74 6.36
CA ALA A 187 -0.80 17.87 5.81
C ALA A 187 -0.30 17.08 4.58
N LEU A 188 0.49 17.69 3.70
CA LEU A 188 1.13 17.01 2.57
C LEU A 188 2.11 15.94 3.05
N CYS A 189 2.98 16.27 4.01
CA CYS A 189 3.91 15.28 4.59
C CYS A 189 3.15 14.11 5.22
N LEU A 190 2.03 14.38 5.91
CA LEU A 190 1.18 13.35 6.47
C LEU A 190 0.55 12.47 5.38
N GLY A 191 0.09 13.06 4.28
CA GLY A 191 -0.42 12.32 3.11
C GLY A 191 0.64 11.40 2.50
N LEU A 192 1.88 11.88 2.36
CA LEU A 192 3.01 11.08 1.87
C LEU A 192 3.37 9.93 2.82
N LEU A 193 3.35 10.16 4.14
CA LEU A 193 3.54 9.09 5.14
C LEU A 193 2.43 8.03 5.04
N ALA A 194 1.17 8.46 4.91
CA ALA A 194 0.04 7.54 4.79
C ALA A 194 0.11 6.70 3.51
N ALA A 195 0.48 7.30 2.38
CA ALA A 195 0.68 6.60 1.12
C ALA A 195 1.85 5.60 1.21
N SER A 196 2.96 6.00 1.84
CA SER A 196 4.14 5.14 2.01
C SER A 196 3.89 3.97 2.97
N ALA A 197 3.08 4.17 4.01
CA ALA A 197 2.70 3.11 4.95
C ALA A 197 1.74 2.08 4.33
N ALA A 198 1.01 2.47 3.28
CA ALA A 198 0.03 1.65 2.58
C ALA A 198 0.60 0.88 1.36
N ALA A 199 1.87 1.12 1.01
CA ALA A 199 2.58 0.53 -0.13
C ALA A 199 3.22 -0.82 0.23
#